data_AF-A0A496N4Y0-F1
#
_entry.id   AF-A0A496N4Y0-F1
#
_cell.length_a   1.000
_cell.length_b   1.000
_cell.length_c   1.000
_cell.angle_alpha   90.00
_cell.angle_beta   90.00
_cell.angle_gamma   90.00
#
_symmetry.space_group_name_H-M   'P 1'
#
loop_
_entity.id
_entity.type
_entity.pdbx_description
1 polymer ?
#
loop_
_entity_poly.entity_id
_entity_poly.type
_entity_poly.pdbx_seq_one_letter_code
_entity_poly.pdbx_strand_id
1 'polypeptide(L)'
;ADINFPEIIDAKEYGEDKEDNALPWDKIPSATYKEVGNARKDVDVLNKKHLERIAKDPEFIALNEDLKIRNERRDRKFLSLNYQTRKAENDKDDARRLKDINERFKREGKKALNDIDDLPKDYEAPDFFLKEAEKMAADFVMLNSTEQDVSKETQKPTETVEEKK
;
A
#
# COMPACT_ATOMS: atom_id res chain seq x y z
N ALA A 1 0.89 -8.30 8.55
CA ALA A 1 0.91 -6.88 8.96
C ALA A 1 -0.49 -6.50 9.43
N ASP A 2 -0.65 -5.38 10.16
CA ASP A 2 -1.98 -4.90 10.58
C ASP A 2 -2.81 -4.40 9.39
N ILE A 3 -2.16 -3.70 8.45
CA ILE A 3 -2.75 -3.27 7.17
C ILE A 3 -1.79 -3.69 6.06
N ASN A 4 -2.29 -4.44 5.08
CA ASN A 4 -1.48 -5.01 4.01
C ASN A 4 -1.54 -4.11 2.78
N PHE A 5 -0.37 -3.69 2.32
CA PHE A 5 -0.21 -3.05 1.02
C PHE A 5 -0.06 -4.11 -0.09
N PRO A 6 -0.25 -3.73 -1.37
CA PRO A 6 0.11 -4.60 -2.48
C PRO A 6 1.59 -5.02 -2.43
N GLU A 7 1.85 -6.31 -2.57
CA GLU A 7 3.18 -6.90 -2.39
C GLU A 7 4.11 -6.61 -3.57
N ILE A 8 5.01 -5.66 -3.40
CA ILE A 8 6.06 -5.38 -4.39
C ILE A 8 7.14 -6.48 -4.35
N ILE A 9 7.47 -6.95 -3.14
CA ILE A 9 8.40 -8.05 -2.89
C ILE A 9 7.59 -9.35 -2.87
N ASP A 10 7.94 -10.31 -3.72
CA ASP A 10 7.27 -11.61 -3.76
C ASP A 10 7.74 -12.47 -2.58
N ALA A 11 6.92 -12.57 -1.53
CA ALA A 11 7.20 -13.39 -0.36
C ALA A 11 7.29 -14.90 -0.68
N LYS A 12 6.89 -15.33 -1.89
CA LYS A 12 7.07 -16.73 -2.34
C LYS A 12 8.48 -17.03 -2.83
N GLU A 13 9.23 -16.01 -3.22
CA GLU A 13 10.62 -16.14 -3.70
C GLU A 13 11.61 -15.65 -2.64
N TYR A 14 11.21 -14.68 -1.83
CA TYR A 14 12.08 -14.04 -0.85
C TYR A 14 11.52 -14.18 0.56
N GLY A 15 12.33 -14.71 1.46
CA GLY A 15 11.99 -14.90 2.87
C GLY A 15 12.98 -15.82 3.56
N GLU A 16 13.05 -15.74 4.89
CA GLU A 16 13.90 -16.65 5.68
C GLU A 16 13.49 -18.13 5.46
N ASP A 17 12.22 -18.38 5.17
CA ASP A 17 11.69 -19.71 4.86
C ASP A 17 12.18 -20.25 3.50
N LYS A 18 12.83 -19.44 2.67
CA LYS A 18 13.41 -19.83 1.37
C LYS A 18 14.91 -20.11 1.43
N GLU A 19 15.55 -19.79 2.55
CA GLU A 19 16.98 -20.03 2.74
C GLU A 19 17.26 -21.50 3.08
N ASP A 20 18.44 -21.98 2.69
CA ASP A 20 18.87 -23.34 2.96
C ASP A 20 19.06 -23.58 4.47
N ASN A 21 18.43 -24.64 4.97
CA ASN A 21 18.47 -25.03 6.39
C ASN A 21 17.92 -23.96 7.35
N ALA A 22 16.96 -23.15 6.91
CA ALA A 22 16.19 -22.29 7.81
C ALA A 22 15.60 -23.10 8.98
N LEU A 23 15.82 -22.63 10.20
CA LEU A 23 15.27 -23.30 11.39
C LEU A 23 13.74 -23.18 11.40
N PRO A 24 13.03 -24.22 11.85
CA PRO A 24 11.58 -24.13 11.97
C PRO A 24 11.22 -23.07 13.01
N TRP A 25 10.13 -22.36 12.74
CA TRP A 25 9.56 -21.45 13.73
C TRP A 25 9.11 -22.23 14.98
N ASP A 26 9.44 -21.69 16.16
CA ASP A 26 9.03 -22.25 17.45
C ASP A 26 8.50 -21.13 18.38
N LYS A 27 7.71 -21.50 19.38
CA LYS A 27 7.05 -20.58 20.31
C LYS A 27 7.28 -20.98 21.76
N ILE A 28 7.74 -20.01 22.55
CA ILE A 28 7.87 -20.13 24.00
C ILE A 28 6.68 -19.48 24.73
N PRO A 29 6.46 -19.78 26.03
CA PRO A 29 5.44 -19.11 26.84
C PRO A 29 5.59 -17.59 26.83
N SER A 30 4.46 -16.88 26.80
CA SER A 30 4.44 -15.42 26.78
C SER A 30 5.07 -14.83 28.05
N ALA A 31 5.84 -13.76 27.87
CA ALA A 31 6.31 -12.96 29.00
C ALA A 31 5.12 -12.29 29.72
N THR A 32 5.32 -11.90 30.98
CA THR A 32 4.37 -11.04 31.71
C THR A 32 4.57 -9.60 31.27
N TYR A 33 3.53 -8.97 30.70
CA TYR A 33 3.54 -7.57 30.29
C TYR A 33 2.17 -6.92 30.57
N LYS A 34 2.11 -5.59 30.46
CA LYS A 34 0.85 -4.84 30.50
C LYS A 34 0.65 -4.14 29.16
N GLU A 35 -0.53 -4.30 28.58
CA GLU A 35 -0.91 -3.58 27.36
C GLU A 35 -1.10 -2.09 27.66
N VAL A 36 -0.57 -1.23 26.79
CA VAL A 36 -0.67 0.24 26.92
C VAL A 36 -1.83 0.83 26.10
N GLY A 37 -2.39 0.07 25.17
CA GLY A 37 -3.49 0.48 24.30
C GLY A 37 -3.91 -0.64 23.34
N ASN A 38 -5.07 -0.49 22.70
CA ASN A 38 -5.61 -1.44 21.75
C ASN A 38 -6.13 -0.70 20.51
N ALA A 39 -5.41 -0.84 19.39
CA ALA A 39 -5.72 -0.18 18.13
C ALA A 39 -6.53 -1.05 17.16
N ARG A 40 -6.99 -2.25 17.56
CA ARG A 40 -7.61 -3.20 16.61
C ARG A 40 -8.86 -2.63 15.94
N LYS A 41 -9.66 -1.87 16.68
CA LYS A 41 -10.86 -1.21 16.14
C LYS A 41 -10.50 -0.14 15.11
N ASP A 42 -9.45 0.63 15.36
CA ASP A 42 -8.97 1.65 14.44
C ASP A 42 -8.42 1.03 13.16
N VAL A 43 -7.68 -0.09 13.29
CA VAL A 43 -7.12 -0.83 12.16
C VAL A 43 -8.21 -1.24 11.16
N ASP A 44 -9.36 -1.73 11.62
CA ASP A 44 -10.46 -2.11 10.72
C ASP A 44 -10.99 -0.92 9.90
N VAL A 45 -11.16 0.25 10.54
CA VAL A 45 -11.62 1.48 9.90
C VAL A 45 -10.57 2.02 8.93
N LEU A 46 -9.31 2.05 9.36
CA LEU A 46 -8.17 2.49 8.56
C LEU A 46 -7.98 1.60 7.33
N ASN A 47 -8.11 0.29 7.49
CA ASN A 47 -7.99 -0.67 6.38
C ASN A 47 -9.08 -0.42 5.33
N LYS A 48 -10.33 -0.18 5.75
CA LYS A 48 -11.40 0.14 4.80
C LYS A 48 -11.10 1.43 4.02
N LYS A 49 -10.71 2.51 4.72
CA LYS A 49 -10.33 3.78 4.08
C LYS A 49 -9.14 3.62 3.12
N HIS A 50 -8.14 2.85 3.53
CA HIS A 50 -6.98 2.51 2.71
C HIS A 50 -7.39 1.83 1.41
N LEU A 51 -8.18 0.75 1.49
CA LEU A 51 -8.68 0.03 0.31
C LEU A 51 -9.49 0.93 -0.63
N GLU A 52 -10.34 1.81 -0.08
CA GLU A 52 -11.11 2.77 -0.88
C GLU A 52 -10.23 3.80 -1.61
N ARG A 53 -9.11 4.22 -0.99
CA ARG A 53 -8.15 5.16 -1.59
C ARG A 53 -7.33 4.50 -2.69
N ILE A 54 -6.69 3.37 -2.38
CA ILE A 54 -5.81 2.71 -3.36
C ILE A 54 -6.57 2.20 -4.58
N ALA A 55 -7.87 1.88 -4.44
CA ALA A 55 -8.72 1.49 -5.56
C ALA A 55 -8.94 2.62 -6.59
N LYS A 56 -8.73 3.89 -6.20
CA LYS A 56 -8.90 5.07 -7.05
C LYS A 56 -7.58 5.73 -7.42
N ASP A 57 -6.49 5.35 -6.78
CA ASP A 57 -5.19 5.96 -6.97
C ASP A 57 -4.52 5.38 -8.24
N PRO A 58 -4.19 6.22 -9.24
CA PRO A 58 -3.57 5.76 -10.48
C PRO A 58 -2.27 4.98 -10.28
N GLU A 59 -1.47 5.31 -9.26
CA GLU A 59 -0.19 4.63 -9.00
C GLU A 59 -0.42 3.19 -8.52
N PHE A 60 -1.40 3.00 -7.63
CA PHE A 60 -1.77 1.66 -7.16
C PHE A 60 -2.49 0.84 -8.24
N ILE A 61 -3.25 1.47 -9.13
CA ILE A 61 -3.87 0.80 -10.27
C ILE A 61 -2.78 0.28 -11.24
N ALA A 62 -1.82 1.13 -11.62
CA ALA A 62 -0.70 0.73 -12.47
C ALA A 62 0.14 -0.38 -11.81
N LEU A 63 0.42 -0.26 -10.51
CA LEU A 63 1.11 -1.29 -9.75
C LEU A 63 0.36 -2.63 -9.80
N ASN A 64 -0.96 -2.64 -9.61
CA ASN A 64 -1.72 -3.89 -9.65
C ASN A 64 -1.66 -4.57 -11.02
N GLU A 65 -1.61 -3.80 -12.11
CA GLU A 65 -1.36 -4.34 -13.45
C GLU A 65 0.05 -4.96 -13.57
N ASP A 66 1.08 -4.27 -13.06
CA ASP A 66 2.44 -4.80 -12.98
C ASP A 66 2.53 -6.11 -12.20
N LEU A 67 1.88 -6.15 -11.03
CA LEU A 67 1.83 -7.35 -10.18
C LEU A 67 1.16 -8.51 -10.91
N LYS A 68 0.09 -8.25 -11.66
CA LYS A 68 -0.59 -9.27 -12.46
C LYS A 68 0.32 -9.82 -13.55
N ILE A 69 0.97 -8.94 -14.32
CA ILE A 69 1.91 -9.35 -15.38
C ILE A 69 3.08 -10.15 -14.79
N ARG A 70 3.63 -9.71 -13.65
CA ARG A 70 4.70 -10.42 -12.94
C ARG A 70 4.26 -11.83 -12.54
N ASN A 71 3.09 -11.96 -11.91
CA ASN A 71 2.54 -13.25 -11.50
C ASN A 71 2.33 -14.18 -12.70
N GLU A 72 1.73 -13.67 -13.79
CA GLU A 72 1.53 -14.43 -15.02
C GLU A 72 2.86 -14.89 -15.64
N ARG A 73 3.92 -14.07 -15.55
CA ARG A 73 5.26 -14.41 -16.05
C ARG A 73 5.97 -15.43 -15.16
N ARG A 74 5.84 -15.32 -13.83
CA ARG A 74 6.40 -16.28 -12.87
C ARG A 74 5.84 -17.69 -13.12
N ASP A 75 4.55 -17.78 -13.42
CA ASP A 75 3.89 -19.07 -13.64
C ASP A 75 4.29 -19.72 -14.99
N ARG A 76 5.03 -19.00 -15.87
CA ARG A 76 5.57 -19.55 -17.13
C ARG A 76 6.78 -20.44 -16.85
N LYS A 77 6.75 -21.65 -17.40
CA LYS A 77 7.84 -22.63 -17.29
C LYS A 77 8.87 -22.56 -18.43
N PHE A 78 8.61 -21.75 -19.44
CA PHE A 78 9.43 -21.67 -20.65
C PHE A 78 9.53 -20.24 -21.15
N LEU A 79 10.61 -19.95 -21.86
CA LEU A 79 10.87 -18.68 -22.51
C LEU A 79 11.06 -18.92 -24.00
N SER A 80 10.44 -18.09 -24.84
CA SER A 80 10.65 -18.16 -26.29
C SER A 80 12.07 -17.74 -26.65
N LEU A 81 12.74 -18.49 -27.53
CA LEU A 81 14.01 -18.08 -28.15
C LEU A 81 13.80 -17.38 -29.50
N ASN A 82 12.54 -17.26 -29.96
CA ASN A 82 12.25 -16.55 -31.20
C ASN A 82 12.42 -15.04 -31.00
N TYR A 83 13.32 -14.44 -31.76
CA TYR A 83 13.62 -13.02 -31.68
C TYR A 83 12.38 -12.13 -31.90
N GLN A 84 11.54 -12.41 -32.90
CA GLN A 84 10.36 -11.59 -33.19
C GLN A 84 9.34 -11.65 -32.05
N THR A 85 9.15 -12.82 -31.45
CA THR A 85 8.28 -12.96 -30.27
C THR A 85 8.83 -12.16 -29.09
N ARG A 86 10.13 -12.30 -28.79
CA ARG A 86 10.76 -11.60 -27.66
C ARG A 86 10.79 -10.09 -27.86
N LYS A 87 11.04 -9.63 -29.08
CA LYS A 87 10.95 -8.22 -29.45
C LYS A 87 9.55 -7.67 -29.21
N ALA A 88 8.51 -8.36 -29.69
CA ALA A 88 7.14 -7.92 -29.50
C ALA A 88 6.68 -7.93 -28.02
N GLU A 89 7.25 -8.78 -27.17
CA GLU A 89 7.03 -8.73 -25.73
C GLU A 89 7.68 -7.50 -25.10
N ASN A 90 8.94 -7.22 -25.44
CA ASN A 90 9.66 -6.05 -24.93
C ASN A 90 9.01 -4.74 -25.40
N ASP A 91 8.69 -4.60 -26.69
CA ASP A 91 8.05 -3.40 -27.25
C ASP A 91 6.72 -3.10 -26.54
N LYS A 92 5.98 -4.13 -26.11
CA LYS A 92 4.74 -3.97 -25.32
C LYS A 92 5.02 -3.48 -23.90
N ASP A 93 6.06 -4.00 -23.26
CA ASP A 93 6.46 -3.58 -21.92
C ASP A 93 6.94 -2.12 -21.91
N ASP A 94 7.76 -1.74 -22.89
CA ASP A 94 8.27 -0.38 -23.03
C ASP A 94 7.14 0.60 -23.34
N ALA A 95 6.23 0.25 -24.25
CA ALA A 95 5.05 1.07 -24.54
C ALA A 95 4.15 1.27 -23.31
N ARG A 96 3.97 0.22 -22.50
CA ARG A 96 3.19 0.30 -21.26
C ARG A 96 3.90 1.18 -20.23
N ARG A 97 5.20 0.95 -19.99
CA ARG A 97 5.98 1.75 -19.05
C ARG A 97 6.01 3.23 -19.45
N LEU A 98 6.19 3.52 -20.74
CA LEU A 98 6.16 4.88 -21.28
C LEU A 98 4.78 5.54 -21.06
N LYS A 99 3.69 4.79 -21.31
CA LYS A 99 2.33 5.26 -21.06
C LYS A 99 2.14 5.61 -19.58
N ASP A 100 2.52 4.74 -18.67
CA ASP A 100 2.34 4.94 -17.22
C ASP A 100 3.13 6.16 -16.71
N ILE A 101 4.37 6.34 -17.19
CA ILE A 101 5.20 7.52 -16.88
C ILE A 101 4.58 8.79 -17.45
N ASN A 102 4.11 8.77 -18.70
CA ASN A 102 3.50 9.94 -19.33
C ASN A 102 2.18 10.33 -18.65
N GLU A 103 1.38 9.36 -18.21
CA GLU A 103 0.20 9.63 -17.40
C GLU A 103 0.57 10.26 -16.06
N ARG A 104 1.65 9.80 -15.41
CA ARG A 104 2.17 10.44 -14.19
C ARG A 104 2.67 11.86 -14.47
N PHE A 105 3.46 12.06 -15.51
CA PHE A 105 3.97 13.39 -15.88
C PHE A 105 2.83 14.36 -16.20
N LYS A 106 1.77 13.89 -16.83
CA LYS A 106 0.55 14.68 -17.04
C LYS A 106 -0.10 15.10 -15.72
N ARG A 107 -0.18 14.21 -14.72
CA ARG A 107 -0.67 14.55 -13.36
C ARG A 107 0.24 15.54 -12.64
N GLU A 108 1.55 15.47 -12.89
CA GLU A 108 2.57 16.34 -12.29
C GLU A 108 2.80 17.65 -13.07
N GLY A 109 2.17 17.84 -14.23
CA GLY A 109 2.39 19.01 -15.09
C GLY A 109 3.74 19.03 -15.81
N LYS A 110 4.43 17.89 -15.89
CA LYS A 110 5.70 17.71 -16.61
C LYS A 110 5.47 17.43 -18.09
N LYS A 111 6.51 17.65 -18.90
CA LYS A 111 6.48 17.32 -20.33
C LYS A 111 6.48 15.81 -20.53
N ALA A 112 5.64 15.32 -21.44
CA ALA A 112 5.66 13.92 -21.85
C ALA A 112 6.99 13.55 -22.53
N LEU A 113 7.40 12.31 -22.35
CA LEU A 113 8.54 11.69 -23.03
C LEU A 113 8.06 11.06 -24.35
N ASN A 114 8.94 11.10 -25.35
CA ASN A 114 8.68 10.44 -26.63
C ASN A 114 9.13 8.98 -26.59
N ASP A 115 10.25 8.72 -25.93
CA ASP A 115 10.80 7.39 -25.71
C ASP A 115 11.01 7.13 -24.20
N ILE A 116 11.00 5.87 -23.79
CA ILE A 116 11.32 5.48 -22.41
C ILE A 116 12.79 5.78 -22.07
N ASP A 117 13.69 5.72 -23.07
CA ASP A 117 15.11 6.02 -22.93
C ASP A 117 15.39 7.52 -22.70
N ASP A 118 14.42 8.39 -22.99
CA ASP A 118 14.50 9.82 -22.69
C ASP A 118 14.31 10.12 -21.19
N LEU A 119 13.95 9.11 -20.37
CA LEU A 119 13.79 9.27 -18.94
C LEU A 119 15.15 9.58 -18.29
N PRO A 120 15.28 10.67 -17.51
CA PRO A 120 16.53 10.99 -16.81
C PRO A 120 16.99 9.83 -15.92
N LYS A 121 18.29 9.53 -15.94
CA LYS A 121 18.85 8.40 -15.14
C LYS A 121 18.76 8.64 -13.63
N ASP A 122 18.67 9.89 -13.23
CA ASP A 122 18.46 10.38 -11.86
C ASP A 122 16.97 10.60 -11.55
N TYR A 123 16.05 10.17 -12.41
CA TYR A 123 14.63 10.26 -12.14
C TYR A 123 14.23 9.33 -10.98
N GLU A 124 13.73 9.94 -9.92
CA GLU A 124 13.11 9.24 -8.81
C GLU A 124 11.58 9.28 -8.96
N ALA A 125 10.97 8.10 -9.00
CA ALA A 125 9.53 7.99 -8.94
C ALA A 125 9.01 8.46 -7.56
N PRO A 126 7.85 9.12 -7.49
CA PRO A 126 7.25 9.45 -6.21
C PRO A 126 6.94 8.18 -5.41
N ASP A 127 7.31 8.19 -4.13
CA ASP A 127 6.95 7.12 -3.20
C ASP A 127 5.47 7.24 -2.81
N PHE A 128 4.62 6.53 -3.56
CA PHE A 128 3.18 6.51 -3.32
C PHE A 128 2.77 5.61 -2.13
N PHE A 129 3.63 4.68 -1.69
CA PHE A 129 3.41 3.91 -0.47
C PHE A 129 3.54 4.81 0.76
N LEU A 130 4.61 5.60 0.82
CA LEU A 130 4.82 6.56 1.89
C LEU A 130 3.69 7.59 1.95
N LYS A 131 3.23 8.09 0.80
CA LYS A 131 2.08 9.02 0.73
C LYS A 131 0.78 8.41 1.25
N GLU A 132 0.54 7.12 1.00
CA GLU A 132 -0.65 6.45 1.55
C GLU A 132 -0.49 6.19 3.05
N ALA A 133 0.70 5.82 3.52
CA ALA A 133 0.99 5.70 4.94
C ALA A 133 0.80 7.02 5.69
N GLU A 134 1.18 8.16 5.09
CA GLU A 134 0.92 9.50 5.62
C GLU A 134 -0.58 9.76 5.79
N LYS A 135 -1.40 9.46 4.77
CA LYS A 135 -2.86 9.60 4.86
C LYS A 135 -3.46 8.71 5.95
N MET A 136 -2.97 7.49 6.10
CA MET A 136 -3.41 6.57 7.15
C MET A 136 -3.02 7.08 8.54
N ALA A 137 -1.83 7.65 8.70
CA ALA A 137 -1.42 8.28 9.96
C ALA A 137 -2.31 9.48 10.31
N ALA A 138 -2.65 10.32 9.32
CA ALA A 138 -3.58 11.43 9.50
C ALA A 138 -4.99 10.94 9.91
N ASP A 139 -5.50 9.89 9.27
CA ASP A 139 -6.77 9.27 9.66
C ASP A 139 -6.75 8.76 11.09
N PHE A 140 -5.65 8.13 11.52
CA PHE A 140 -5.51 7.62 12.87
C PHE A 140 -5.57 8.74 13.92
N VAL A 141 -4.93 9.88 13.67
CA VAL A 141 -5.02 11.06 14.55
C VAL A 141 -6.45 11.59 14.62
N MET A 142 -7.16 11.62 13.49
CA MET A 142 -8.56 12.08 13.43
C MET A 142 -9.51 11.14 14.19
N LEU A 143 -9.31 9.82 14.09
CA LEU A 143 -10.08 8.83 14.85
C LEU A 143 -9.88 9.03 16.36
N ASN A 144 -8.63 9.11 16.82
CA ASN A 144 -8.30 9.33 18.23
C ASN A 144 -8.86 10.66 18.77
N SER A 145 -8.83 11.73 17.97
CA SER A 145 -9.38 13.03 18.38
C SER A 145 -10.90 12.97 18.55
N THR A 146 -11.59 12.27 17.64
CA THR A 146 -13.05 12.07 17.69
C THR A 146 -13.46 11.26 18.93
N GLU A 147 -12.69 10.23 19.30
CA GLU A 147 -12.94 9.47 20.55
C GLU A 147 -12.76 10.32 21.82
N GLN A 148 -11.81 11.26 21.82
CA GLN A 148 -11.63 12.21 22.93
C GLN A 148 -12.77 13.22 23.06
N ASP A 149 -13.38 13.64 21.95
CA ASP A 149 -14.51 14.57 21.97
C ASP A 149 -15.80 13.89 22.42
N VAL A 150 -16.06 12.66 21.95
CA VAL A 150 -17.22 11.87 22.37
C VAL A 150 -17.16 11.51 23.86
N SER A 151 -15.97 11.22 24.39
CA SER A 151 -15.77 10.94 25.83
C SER A 151 -15.86 12.19 26.72
N LYS A 152 -15.55 13.39 26.21
CA LYS A 152 -15.79 14.66 26.90
C LYS A 152 -17.27 15.06 26.92
N GLU A 153 -18.01 14.78 25.84
CA GLU A 153 -19.43 15.15 25.74
C GLU A 153 -20.33 14.24 26.60
N THR A 154 -19.96 12.97 26.76
CA THR A 154 -20.64 12.04 27.68
C THR A 154 -20.37 12.30 29.17
N GLN A 155 -19.45 13.20 29.52
CA GLN A 155 -19.14 13.59 30.91
C GLN A 155 -19.76 14.94 31.34
N LYS A 156 -20.57 15.60 30.50
CA LYS A 156 -21.29 16.81 30.91
C LYS A 156 -22.42 16.45 31.91
N PRO A 157 -22.47 17.04 33.12
CA PRO A 157 -23.51 16.73 34.07
C PRO A 157 -24.86 17.22 33.56
N THR A 158 -25.87 16.35 33.59
CA THR A 158 -27.27 16.67 33.36
C THR A 158 -27.70 17.73 34.40
N GLU A 159 -27.92 18.98 33.96
CA GLU A 159 -28.52 20.02 34.81
C GLU A 159 -29.88 19.51 35.30
N THR A 160 -29.96 19.28 36.61
CA THR A 160 -31.21 18.95 37.29
C THR A 160 -32.00 20.25 37.36
N VAL A 161 -33.06 20.36 36.57
CA VAL A 161 -34.05 21.43 36.70
C VAL A 161 -34.86 21.16 37.96
N GLU A 162 -34.51 21.84 39.06
CA GLU A 162 -35.35 21.91 40.26
C GLU A 162 -36.60 22.76 39.94
N GLU A 163 -37.74 22.09 39.77
CA GLU A 163 -39.06 22.70 39.76
C GLU A 163 -39.38 23.23 41.17
N LYS A 164 -39.53 24.56 41.27
CA LYS A 164 -40.03 25.26 42.45
C LYS A 164 -41.42 24.74 42.86
N LYS A 165 -41.59 24.45 44.15
CA LYS A 165 -42.85 24.69 44.84
C LYS A 165 -42.62 25.19 46.26
#